data_AF-A0A1M7PQ28-F1
#
_entry.id   AF-A0A1M7PQ28-F1
#
_cell.length_a   1.000
_cell.length_b   1.000
_cell.length_c   1.000
_cell.angle_alpha   90.00
_cell.angle_beta   90.00
_cell.angle_gamma   90.00
#
_symmetry.space_group_name_H-M   'P 1'
#
loop_
_entity.id
_entity.type
_entity.pdbx_description
1 polymer ?
#
loop_
_entity_poly.entity_id
_entity_poly.type
_entity_poly.pdbx_seq_one_letter_code
_entity_poly.pdbx_strand_id
1 'polypeptide(L)'
;MSEKKQQVSRRQFLNYTLTGVGGFMAAGMLAPMVRFAIDPVLQASSGGDMHAVVDVSEITTEPQRFDWTIEQVDAWYTSDVTHSAWVYKDDNDEIVALSPTCKHLGCAVNWAGDPDHPDQFFCPCHEGRYYKDGVNVPNTPPNAALDLFEFEVREGTLYLGNAIERGGDN
;
A
#
# COMPACT_ATOMS: atom_id res chain seq x y z
N MET A 1 -44.08 -23.93 45.98
CA MET A 1 -43.47 -22.85 45.17
C MET A 1 -44.11 -22.91 43.79
N SER A 2 -45.01 -21.98 43.46
CA SER A 2 -45.52 -21.86 42.10
C SER A 2 -44.99 -20.54 41.55
N GLU A 3 -44.09 -20.66 40.59
CA GLU A 3 -43.38 -19.56 39.93
C GLU A 3 -44.40 -18.55 39.38
N LYS A 4 -44.31 -17.29 39.85
CA LYS A 4 -45.04 -16.18 39.21
C LYS A 4 -44.45 -16.00 37.82
N LYS A 5 -45.11 -16.55 36.79
CA LYS A 5 -44.89 -16.14 35.39
C LYS A 5 -44.96 -14.61 35.34
N GLN A 6 -43.84 -13.94 35.11
CA GLN A 6 -43.80 -12.50 34.91
C GLN A 6 -44.64 -12.16 33.68
N GLN A 7 -45.87 -11.72 33.90
CA GLN A 7 -46.70 -11.18 32.83
C GLN A 7 -46.19 -9.78 32.51
N VAL A 8 -45.78 -9.58 31.26
CA VAL A 8 -45.32 -8.30 30.74
C VAL A 8 -46.41 -7.25 31.02
N SER A 9 -46.07 -6.18 31.73
CA SER A 9 -47.05 -5.12 32.01
C SER A 9 -47.47 -4.43 30.71
N ARG A 10 -48.68 -3.86 30.65
CA ARG A 10 -49.16 -3.11 29.47
C ARG A 10 -48.19 -2.02 29.03
N ARG A 11 -47.54 -1.35 29.98
CA ARG A 11 -46.51 -0.34 29.73
C ARG A 11 -45.23 -0.96 29.14
N GLN A 12 -44.78 -2.11 29.65
CA GLN A 12 -43.64 -2.81 29.07
C GLN A 12 -43.94 -3.29 27.66
N PHE A 13 -45.14 -3.85 27.42
CA PHE A 13 -45.56 -4.25 26.08
C PHE A 13 -45.51 -3.05 25.12
N LEU A 14 -46.14 -1.93 25.46
CA LEU A 14 -46.12 -0.73 24.62
C LEU A 14 -44.70 -0.19 24.38
N ASN A 15 -43.85 -0.14 25.42
CA ASN A 15 -42.47 0.33 25.26
C ASN A 15 -41.65 -0.57 24.34
N TYR A 16 -41.80 -1.90 24.45
CA TYR A 16 -41.07 -2.82 23.58
C TYR A 16 -41.53 -2.74 22.13
N THR A 17 -42.84 -2.65 21.88
CA THR A 17 -43.35 -2.53 20.51
C THR A 17 -42.96 -1.19 19.89
N LEU A 18 -43.05 -0.09 20.64
CA LEU A 18 -42.69 1.25 20.15
C LEU A 18 -41.19 1.35 19.87
N THR A 19 -40.35 0.84 20.78
CA THR A 19 -38.89 0.84 20.60
C THR A 19 -38.46 -0.12 19.51
N GLY A 20 -39.11 -1.28 19.37
CA GLY A 20 -38.81 -2.26 18.32
C GLY A 20 -39.14 -1.73 16.93
N VAL A 21 -40.34 -1.16 16.75
CA VAL A 21 -40.73 -0.56 15.46
C VAL A 21 -39.88 0.67 15.14
N GLY A 22 -39.66 1.56 16.14
CA GLY A 22 -38.80 2.72 15.98
C GLY A 22 -37.36 2.36 15.63
N GLY A 23 -36.80 1.34 16.29
CA GLY A 23 -35.47 0.81 16.02
C GLY A 23 -35.35 0.22 14.61
N PHE A 24 -36.36 -0.53 14.15
CA PHE A 24 -36.39 -1.07 12.79
C PHE A 24 -36.42 0.04 11.72
N MET A 25 -37.26 1.06 11.90
CA MET A 25 -37.32 2.20 10.98
C MET A 25 -36.01 2.98 10.95
N ALA A 26 -35.41 3.25 12.11
CA ALA A 26 -34.12 3.92 12.22
C ALA A 26 -33.01 3.09 11.55
N ALA A 27 -32.96 1.78 11.79
CA ALA A 27 -32.00 0.89 11.16
C ALA A 27 -32.17 0.87 9.63
N GLY A 28 -33.41 0.85 9.12
CA GLY A 28 -33.68 0.90 7.68
C GLY A 28 -33.15 2.17 7.01
N MET A 29 -33.21 3.32 7.68
CA MET A 29 -32.67 4.58 7.18
C MET A 29 -31.15 4.67 7.28
N LEU A 30 -30.55 4.14 8.36
CA LEU A 30 -29.12 4.22 8.61
C LEU A 30 -28.32 3.15 7.86
N ALA A 31 -28.90 1.98 7.61
CA ALA A 31 -28.24 0.87 6.92
C ALA A 31 -27.59 1.25 5.57
N PRO A 32 -28.26 1.97 4.63
CA PRO A 32 -27.61 2.37 3.38
C PRO A 32 -26.49 3.39 3.59
N MET A 33 -26.59 4.28 4.57
CA MET A 33 -25.54 5.27 4.87
C MET A 33 -24.30 4.61 5.48
N VAL A 34 -24.50 3.66 6.41
CA VAL A 34 -23.43 2.86 7.00
C VAL A 34 -22.78 1.99 5.93
N ARG A 35 -23.58 1.34 5.08
CA ARG A 35 -23.05 0.55 3.97
C ARG A 35 -22.26 1.43 3.01
N PHE A 36 -22.79 2.57 2.57
CA PHE A 36 -22.08 3.51 1.70
C PHE A 36 -20.73 3.96 2.29
N ALA A 37 -20.67 4.26 3.58
CA ALA A 37 -19.44 4.68 4.24
C ALA A 37 -18.38 3.58 4.33
N ILE A 38 -18.81 2.31 4.40
CA ILE A 38 -17.92 1.16 4.63
C ILE A 38 -17.63 0.38 3.32
N ASP A 39 -18.49 0.48 2.30
CA ASP A 39 -18.37 -0.29 1.06
C ASP A 39 -17.01 -0.13 0.36
N PRO A 40 -16.41 1.08 0.26
CA PRO A 40 -15.10 1.24 -0.36
C PRO A 40 -13.98 0.43 0.33
N VAL A 41 -14.08 0.27 1.66
CA VAL A 41 -13.10 -0.50 2.45
C VAL A 41 -13.35 -2.01 2.34
N LEU A 42 -14.58 -2.42 2.03
CA LEU A 42 -14.95 -3.83 1.88
C LEU A 42 -14.83 -4.34 0.44
N GLN A 43 -14.65 -3.45 -0.54
CA GLN A 43 -14.31 -3.86 -1.89
C GLN A 43 -12.94 -4.53 -1.86
N ALA A 44 -12.88 -5.77 -2.33
CA ALA A 44 -11.61 -6.45 -2.51
C ALA A 44 -10.80 -5.63 -3.51
N SER A 45 -9.58 -5.22 -3.14
CA SER A 45 -8.61 -4.77 -4.12
C SER A 45 -8.44 -5.89 -5.14
N SER A 46 -8.62 -5.60 -6.43
CA SER A 46 -8.18 -6.51 -7.48
C SER A 46 -6.70 -6.77 -7.24
N GLY A 47 -6.33 -8.03 -7.04
CA GLY A 47 -4.95 -8.40 -6.75
C GLY A 47 -4.03 -7.93 -7.87
N GLY A 48 -3.07 -7.08 -7.50
CA GLY A 48 -1.86 -6.72 -8.26
C GLY A 48 -2.03 -6.58 -9.76
N ASP A 49 -2.59 -5.46 -10.20
CA ASP A 49 -2.47 -5.07 -11.61
C ASP A 49 -0.99 -4.88 -11.92
N MET A 50 -0.44 -5.79 -12.72
CA MET A 50 0.95 -5.74 -13.15
C MET A 50 1.06 -4.72 -14.27
N HIS A 51 1.84 -3.66 -14.06
CA HIS A 51 1.99 -2.56 -15.01
C HIS A 51 3.28 -2.71 -15.81
N ALA A 52 3.20 -2.54 -17.13
CA ALA A 52 4.38 -2.54 -17.99
C ALA A 52 5.22 -1.30 -17.71
N VAL A 53 6.52 -1.49 -17.43
CA VAL A 53 7.43 -0.38 -17.06
C VAL A 53 8.50 -0.16 -18.11
N VAL A 54 9.25 -1.20 -18.49
CA VAL A 54 10.41 -1.08 -19.39
C VAL A 54 10.75 -2.41 -20.05
N ASP A 55 11.38 -2.40 -21.21
CA ASP A 55 11.95 -3.60 -21.82
C ASP A 55 13.25 -4.04 -21.15
N VAL A 56 13.42 -5.35 -20.94
CA VAL A 56 14.57 -5.93 -20.23
C VAL A 56 15.91 -5.63 -20.92
N SER A 57 15.90 -5.33 -22.22
CA SER A 57 17.09 -4.92 -22.97
C SER A 57 17.62 -3.53 -22.60
N GLU A 58 16.79 -2.67 -22.02
CA GLU A 58 17.18 -1.30 -21.63
C GLU A 58 17.72 -1.23 -20.20
N ILE A 59 17.56 -2.32 -19.42
CA ILE A 59 18.01 -2.40 -18.03
C ILE A 59 19.52 -2.59 -17.99
N THR A 60 20.20 -1.69 -17.29
CA THR A 60 21.65 -1.76 -17.07
C THR A 60 22.02 -2.25 -15.67
N THR A 61 23.31 -2.41 -15.40
CA THR A 61 23.84 -2.75 -14.07
C THR A 61 23.79 -1.58 -13.08
N GLU A 62 23.56 -0.36 -13.57
CA GLU A 62 23.44 0.83 -12.75
C GLU A 62 21.95 1.11 -12.46
N PRO A 63 21.56 1.46 -11.22
CA PRO A 63 20.19 1.84 -10.88
C PRO A 63 19.65 2.95 -11.76
N GLN A 64 18.58 2.65 -12.50
CA GLN A 64 17.85 3.62 -13.31
C GLN A 64 16.43 3.79 -12.79
N ARG A 65 15.94 5.03 -12.78
CA ARG A 65 14.58 5.33 -12.36
C ARG A 65 13.64 5.24 -13.55
N PHE A 66 12.60 4.44 -13.40
CA PHE A 66 11.50 4.35 -14.37
C PHE A 66 10.22 4.81 -13.71
N ASP A 67 9.50 5.69 -14.40
CA ASP A 67 8.22 6.22 -13.97
C ASP A 67 7.12 5.66 -14.88
N TRP A 68 6.01 5.23 -14.30
CA TRP A 68 4.82 4.81 -15.04
C TRP A 68 3.57 5.40 -14.39
N THR A 69 2.53 5.63 -15.18
CA THR A 69 1.29 6.21 -14.70
C THR A 69 0.21 5.16 -14.67
N ILE A 70 -0.49 5.07 -13.53
CA ILE A 70 -1.66 4.22 -13.37
C ILE A 70 -2.89 5.10 -13.19
N GLU A 71 -4.00 4.65 -13.78
CA GLU A 71 -5.30 5.27 -13.54
C GLU A 71 -5.86 4.71 -12.23
N GLN A 72 -5.81 5.51 -11.16
CA GLN A 72 -6.32 5.15 -9.84
C GLN A 72 -7.74 5.68 -9.67
N VAL A 73 -8.69 4.77 -9.40
CA VAL A 73 -10.10 5.12 -9.14
C VAL A 73 -10.33 5.16 -7.62
N ASP A 74 -10.33 6.37 -7.07
CA ASP A 74 -10.62 6.64 -5.65
C ASP A 74 -12.11 6.94 -5.47
N ALA A 75 -12.89 5.88 -5.22
CA ALA A 75 -14.34 5.88 -4.99
C ALA A 75 -15.18 6.49 -6.12
N TRP A 76 -15.06 7.80 -6.37
CA TRP A 76 -15.82 8.57 -7.35
C TRP A 76 -14.95 9.42 -8.28
N TYR A 77 -13.64 9.44 -8.06
CA TYR A 77 -12.69 10.21 -8.86
C TYR A 77 -11.64 9.31 -9.47
N THR A 78 -11.37 9.55 -10.74
CA THR A 78 -10.27 8.93 -11.46
C THR A 78 -9.11 9.91 -11.45
N SER A 79 -7.94 9.47 -10.98
CA SER A 79 -6.73 10.28 -11.00
C SER A 79 -5.55 9.48 -11.55
N ASP A 80 -4.72 10.16 -12.33
CA ASP A 80 -3.50 9.60 -12.87
C ASP A 80 -2.40 9.72 -11.82
N VAL A 81 -2.00 8.58 -11.24
CA VAL A 81 -0.93 8.53 -10.23
C VAL A 81 0.34 8.02 -10.90
N THR A 82 1.38 8.85 -10.89
CA THR A 82 2.71 8.43 -11.36
C THR A 82 3.44 7.70 -10.25
N HIS A 83 3.73 6.42 -10.50
CA HIS A 83 4.62 5.61 -9.69
C HIS A 83 6.03 5.64 -10.27
N SER A 84 7.00 5.32 -9.41
CA SER A 84 8.42 5.33 -9.73
C SER A 84 9.06 4.09 -9.13
N ALA A 85 10.02 3.48 -9.83
CA ALA A 85 10.84 2.39 -9.33
C ALA A 85 12.29 2.56 -9.77
N TRP A 86 13.22 2.12 -8.92
CA TRP A 86 14.62 1.95 -9.29
C TRP A 86 14.82 0.52 -9.79
N VAL A 87 15.21 0.35 -11.05
CA VAL A 87 15.41 -0.97 -11.68
C VAL A 87 16.85 -1.09 -12.18
N TYR A 88 17.47 -2.23 -11.91
CA TYR A 88 18.80 -2.58 -12.42
C TYR A 88 19.02 -4.10 -12.42
N LYS A 89 20.12 -4.54 -13.02
CA LYS A 89 20.64 -5.91 -12.94
C LYS A 89 21.75 -6.04 -11.91
N ASP A 90 21.64 -7.02 -11.03
CA ASP A 90 22.68 -7.34 -10.05
C ASP A 90 23.89 -8.05 -10.71
N ASP A 91 24.89 -8.42 -9.90
CA ASP A 91 26.09 -9.09 -10.40
C ASP A 91 25.83 -10.51 -10.94
N ASN A 92 24.66 -11.09 -10.64
CA ASN A 92 24.21 -12.40 -11.12
C ASN A 92 23.31 -12.29 -12.37
N ASP A 93 23.14 -11.09 -12.94
CA ASP A 93 22.20 -10.77 -14.02
C ASP A 93 20.70 -10.93 -13.62
N GLU A 94 20.42 -10.89 -12.31
CA GLU A 94 19.06 -10.88 -11.77
C GLU A 94 18.51 -9.45 -11.73
N ILE A 95 17.23 -9.28 -12.08
CA ILE A 95 16.56 -7.97 -12.05
C ILE A 95 16.19 -7.63 -10.62
N VAL A 96 16.60 -6.44 -10.18
CA VAL A 96 16.24 -5.85 -8.89
C VAL A 96 15.41 -4.61 -9.15
N ALA A 97 14.18 -4.59 -8.62
CA ALA A 97 13.26 -3.46 -8.69
C ALA A 97 12.96 -2.96 -7.27
N LEU A 98 13.48 -1.80 -6.90
CA LEU A 98 13.35 -1.18 -5.59
C LEU A 98 12.37 -0.01 -5.59
N SER A 99 11.63 0.11 -4.50
CA SER A 99 10.82 1.29 -4.20
C SER A 99 11.72 2.49 -3.93
N PRO A 100 11.43 3.67 -4.52
CA PRO A 100 12.15 4.90 -4.20
C PRO A 100 11.71 5.50 -2.87
N THR A 101 10.81 4.86 -2.11
CA THR A 101 10.23 5.41 -0.88
C THR A 101 11.12 5.10 0.33
N CYS A 102 11.67 6.15 0.94
CA CYS A 102 12.49 6.03 2.14
C CYS A 102 11.67 5.53 3.34
N LYS A 103 12.14 4.49 4.03
CA LYS A 103 11.48 3.88 5.19
C LYS A 103 11.45 4.72 6.46
N HIS A 104 12.13 5.86 6.49
CA HIS A 104 12.01 6.80 7.61
C HIS A 104 10.61 7.46 7.65
N LEU A 105 10.26 8.25 6.62
CA LEU A 105 9.01 9.03 6.55
C LEU A 105 8.45 9.15 5.12
N GLY A 106 8.95 8.37 4.15
CA GLY A 106 8.39 8.31 2.80
C GLY A 106 8.94 9.29 1.76
N CYS A 107 10.02 10.03 2.05
CA CYS A 107 10.70 10.84 1.04
C CYS A 107 11.28 9.97 -0.10
N ALA A 108 11.37 10.52 -1.32
CA ALA A 108 12.02 9.83 -2.43
C ALA A 108 13.55 9.72 -2.23
N VAL A 109 14.11 8.54 -2.46
CA VAL A 109 15.56 8.28 -2.46
C VAL A 109 16.12 8.35 -3.87
N ASN A 110 17.35 8.84 -4.00
CA ASN A 110 18.05 8.95 -5.27
C ASN A 110 19.34 8.12 -5.26
N TRP A 111 19.61 7.39 -6.34
CA TRP A 111 20.92 6.78 -6.58
C TRP A 111 21.99 7.86 -6.74
N ALA A 112 23.17 7.64 -6.14
CA ALA A 112 24.32 8.56 -6.21
C ALA A 112 23.98 10.01 -5.78
N GLY A 113 23.02 10.17 -4.88
CA GLY A 113 22.54 11.48 -4.43
C GLY A 113 23.48 12.21 -3.45
N ASP A 114 24.50 11.52 -2.94
CA ASP A 114 25.51 12.05 -2.02
C ASP A 114 26.91 11.95 -2.67
N PRO A 115 27.64 13.07 -2.83
CA PRO A 115 28.99 13.06 -3.38
C PRO A 115 29.99 12.19 -2.61
N ASP A 116 29.80 12.01 -1.31
CA ASP A 116 30.70 11.21 -0.47
C ASP A 116 30.43 9.70 -0.63
N HIS A 117 29.25 9.33 -1.13
CA HIS A 117 28.76 7.96 -1.26
C HIS A 117 28.03 7.76 -2.60
N PRO A 118 28.75 7.81 -3.74
CA PRO A 118 28.16 7.76 -5.07
C PRO A 118 27.57 6.39 -5.43
N ASP A 119 27.90 5.34 -4.68
CA ASP A 119 27.46 3.95 -4.88
C ASP A 119 26.26 3.57 -4.01
N GLN A 120 25.52 4.57 -3.51
CA GLN A 120 24.44 4.37 -2.55
C GLN A 120 23.18 5.15 -2.91
N PHE A 121 22.04 4.69 -2.40
CA PHE A 121 20.82 5.48 -2.40
C PHE A 121 20.85 6.46 -1.24
N PHE A 122 20.52 7.71 -1.54
CA PHE A 122 20.53 8.80 -0.59
C PHE A 122 19.17 9.50 -0.51
N CYS A 123 18.71 9.75 0.71
CA CYS A 123 17.52 10.52 1.03
C CYS A 123 17.93 11.90 1.56
N PRO A 124 17.68 13.00 0.82
CA PRO A 124 18.13 14.34 1.22
C PRO A 124 17.35 14.93 2.41
N CYS A 125 16.24 14.32 2.83
CA CYS A 125 15.41 14.86 3.91
C CYS A 125 16.11 14.81 5.28
N HIS A 126 16.80 13.70 5.57
CA HIS A 126 17.47 13.46 6.86
C HIS A 126 18.76 12.64 6.67
N GLU A 127 19.39 12.71 5.50
CA GLU A 127 20.65 12.00 5.22
C GLU A 127 20.53 10.46 5.37
N GLY A 128 19.33 9.92 5.07
CA GLY A 128 19.10 8.49 5.09
C GLY A 128 19.83 7.81 3.94
N ARG A 129 20.46 6.66 4.20
CA ARG A 129 21.27 5.96 3.19
C ARG A 129 20.92 4.50 3.09
N TYR A 130 21.06 3.95 1.89
CA TYR A 130 20.90 2.53 1.61
C TYR A 130 22.00 2.07 0.66
N TYR A 131 22.47 0.84 0.85
CA TYR A 131 23.34 0.17 -0.10
C TYR A 131 22.59 -0.12 -1.41
N LYS A 132 23.34 -0.50 -2.45
CA LYS A 132 22.78 -0.81 -3.79
C LYS A 132 21.64 -1.84 -3.73
N ASP A 133 21.74 -2.83 -2.84
CA ASP A 133 20.73 -3.87 -2.64
C ASP A 133 19.45 -3.39 -1.90
N GLY A 134 19.42 -2.12 -1.47
CA GLY A 134 18.32 -1.50 -0.74
C GLY A 134 18.40 -1.68 0.78
N VAL A 135 19.42 -2.35 1.33
CA VAL A 135 19.61 -2.48 2.78
C VAL A 135 20.00 -1.13 3.37
N ASN A 136 19.35 -0.74 4.46
CA ASN A 136 19.64 0.52 5.14
C ASN A 136 21.06 0.50 5.76
N VAL A 137 21.76 1.63 5.62
CA VAL A 137 23.09 1.78 6.20
C VAL A 137 22.96 1.97 7.72
N PRO A 138 23.69 1.19 8.55
CA PRO A 138 23.66 1.35 10.00
C PRO A 138 24.01 2.77 10.44
N ASN A 139 23.39 3.23 11.53
CA ASN A 139 23.56 4.59 12.07
C ASN A 139 23.05 5.72 11.16
N THR A 140 22.14 5.42 10.22
CA THR A 140 21.38 6.42 9.47
C THR A 140 19.89 6.33 9.83
N PRO A 141 19.06 7.37 9.57
CA PRO A 141 17.66 7.39 10.01
C PRO A 141 16.71 6.27 9.51
N PRO A 142 16.88 5.69 8.31
CA PRO A 142 16.09 4.55 7.86
C PRO A 142 16.17 3.36 8.81
N ASN A 143 15.00 2.88 9.25
CA ASN A 143 14.84 1.77 10.18
C ASN A 143 14.64 0.40 9.50
N ALA A 144 14.45 0.37 8.18
CA ALA A 144 14.25 -0.85 7.39
C ALA A 144 14.83 -0.70 5.98
N ALA A 145 15.01 -1.82 5.30
CA ALA A 145 15.41 -1.86 3.89
C ALA A 145 14.31 -1.33 2.97
N LEU A 146 14.68 -0.89 1.77
CA LEU A 146 13.73 -0.51 0.72
C LEU A 146 12.88 -1.71 0.30
N ASP A 147 11.63 -1.42 -0.07
CA ASP A 147 10.71 -2.44 -0.59
C ASP A 147 11.14 -2.91 -1.97
N LEU A 148 10.86 -4.18 -2.26
CA LEU A 148 11.03 -4.77 -3.58
C LEU A 148 9.69 -4.78 -4.30
N PHE A 149 9.65 -4.43 -5.57
CA PHE A 149 8.45 -4.66 -6.37
C PHE A 149 8.34 -6.13 -6.76
N GLU A 150 7.13 -6.69 -6.68
CA GLU A 150 6.79 -7.88 -7.44
C GLU A 150 7.03 -7.60 -8.91
N PHE A 151 7.66 -8.52 -9.64
CA PHE A 151 7.88 -8.34 -11.05
C PHE A 151 7.68 -9.63 -11.83
N GLU A 152 7.31 -9.46 -13.10
CA GLU A 152 7.19 -10.54 -14.06
C GLU A 152 7.71 -10.06 -15.41
N VAL A 153 8.47 -10.92 -16.10
CA VAL A 153 8.94 -10.62 -17.46
C VAL A 153 8.05 -11.37 -18.45
N ARG A 154 7.31 -10.63 -19.29
CA ARG A 154 6.49 -11.21 -20.37
C ARG A 154 6.95 -10.62 -21.70
N GLU A 155 7.25 -11.50 -22.66
CA GLU A 155 7.63 -11.12 -24.03
C GLU A 155 8.83 -10.14 -24.12
N GLY A 156 9.68 -10.08 -23.09
CA GLY A 156 10.84 -9.16 -23.04
C GLY A 156 10.56 -7.85 -22.31
N THR A 157 9.32 -7.59 -21.90
CA THR A 157 8.93 -6.42 -21.11
C THR A 157 8.84 -6.77 -19.62
N LEU A 158 9.38 -5.90 -18.76
CA LEU A 158 9.28 -5.98 -17.32
C LEU A 158 7.95 -5.36 -16.86
N TYR A 159 7.17 -6.16 -16.15
CA TYR A 159 5.97 -5.72 -15.46
C TYR A 159 6.23 -5.64 -13.96
N LEU A 160 5.80 -4.55 -13.31
CA LEU A 160 5.87 -4.37 -11.87
C LEU A 160 4.47 -4.42 -11.25
N GLY A 161 4.36 -5.11 -10.12
CA GLY A 161 3.15 -5.22 -9.30
C GLY A 161 3.27 -4.40 -8.03
N ASN A 162 2.79 -4.96 -6.91
CA ASN A 162 2.83 -4.28 -5.62
C ASN A 162 4.24 -4.31 -5.01
N ALA A 163 4.54 -3.30 -4.18
CA ALA A 163 5.74 -3.31 -3.36
C ALA A 163 5.59 -4.29 -2.19
N ILE A 164 6.51 -5.25 -2.08
CA ILE A 164 6.64 -6.18 -0.96
C ILE A 164 7.59 -5.58 0.06
N GLU A 165 7.13 -5.52 1.31
CA GLU A 165 7.98 -5.14 2.42
C GLU A 165 9.07 -6.18 2.65
N ARG A 166 10.32 -5.73 2.53
CA ARG A 166 11.48 -6.55 2.89
C ARG A 166 11.60 -6.48 4.40
N GLY A 167 11.08 -7.52 5.07
CA GLY A 167 10.97 -7.58 6.53
C GLY A 167 12.25 -7.09 7.21
N GLY A 168 12.15 -5.99 7.95
CA GLY A 168 13.25 -5.48 8.75
C GLY A 168 13.38 -6.32 10.01
N ASP A 169 14.50 -7.02 10.14
CA ASP A 169 14.90 -7.66 11.38
C ASP A 169 15.03 -6.55 12.44
N ASN A 170 14.17 -6.60 13.47
CA ASN A 170 14.27 -5.75 14.66
C ASN A 170 15.57 -6.00 15.42
#